data_AF-A0A0C3FAG2-F1
#
_entry.id   AF-A0A0C3FAG2-F1
#
_cell.length_a   1.000
_cell.length_b   1.000
_cell.length_c   1.000
_cell.angle_alpha   90.00
_cell.angle_beta   90.00
_cell.angle_gamma   90.00
#
_symmetry.space_group_name_H-M   'P 1'
#
loop_
_entity.id
_entity.type
_entity.pdbx_description
1 polymer ?
#
loop_
_entity_poly.entity_id
_entity_poly.type
_entity_poly.pdbx_seq_one_letter_code
_entity_poly.pdbx_strand_id
1 'polypeptide(L)'
;MASRPLNDDEVLSEMNKMVAFIKQEALEKSREIKVKADEEFAIEKAKLVKQEQQAIDAQYEKKLKGAEVAQKIAQSTLTNKSRLKLLHRREEHLQDLFSISRSSILALAKDDGRYIQFLEGVIVQGFLQLMESNVTLLSRKKDARIVKQAADAAAKAYNEFSGQEVQFEIESSLSDEGAGGVKLINGSRRITIDNTLDERLRLLEDRMLPEIRKDLFGANENRKFYT
;
A
#
# COMPACT_ATOMS: atom_id res chain seq x y z
N MET A 1 2.10 -96.75 -58.99
CA MET A 1 0.80 -96.66 -59.68
C MET A 1 1.04 -95.97 -61.01
N ALA A 2 0.61 -96.59 -62.11
CA ALA A 2 0.93 -96.14 -63.46
C ALA A 2 0.29 -94.78 -63.77
N SER A 3 1.06 -93.88 -64.41
CA SER A 3 0.57 -92.63 -64.97
C SER A 3 -0.29 -92.94 -66.19
N ARG A 4 -1.61 -92.81 -66.04
CA ARG A 4 -2.56 -92.86 -67.16
C ARG A 4 -2.79 -91.42 -67.64
N PRO A 5 -2.71 -91.13 -68.94
CA PRO A 5 -3.12 -89.82 -69.46
C PRO A 5 -4.60 -89.60 -69.15
N LEU A 6 -4.90 -88.46 -68.52
CA LEU A 6 -6.24 -88.06 -68.11
C LEU A 6 -7.16 -87.91 -69.32
N ASN A 7 -8.44 -88.24 -69.16
CA ASN A 7 -9.47 -88.00 -70.18
C ASN A 7 -9.83 -86.51 -70.22
N ASP A 8 -10.34 -86.00 -71.36
CA ASP A 8 -10.61 -84.56 -71.54
C ASP A 8 -11.55 -83.97 -70.47
N ASP A 9 -12.54 -84.75 -70.01
CA ASP A 9 -13.45 -84.36 -68.90
C ASP A 9 -12.72 -84.27 -67.54
N GLU A 10 -11.72 -85.11 -67.30
CA GLU A 10 -10.90 -85.08 -66.09
C GLU A 10 -9.97 -83.85 -66.09
N VAL A 11 -9.42 -83.50 -67.25
CA VAL A 11 -8.63 -82.28 -67.45
C VAL A 11 -9.47 -81.02 -67.22
N LEU A 12 -10.71 -81.00 -67.73
CA LEU A 12 -11.62 -79.87 -67.57
C LEU A 12 -12.09 -79.70 -66.11
N SER A 13 -12.29 -80.81 -65.39
CA SER A 13 -12.54 -80.83 -63.95
C SER A 13 -11.34 -80.29 -63.15
N GLU A 14 -10.11 -80.72 -63.45
CA GLU A 14 -8.90 -80.19 -62.79
C GLU A 14 -8.66 -78.70 -63.09
N MET A 15 -8.90 -78.24 -64.32
CA MET A 15 -8.87 -76.81 -64.65
C MET A 15 -9.90 -76.00 -63.84
N ASN A 16 -11.12 -76.51 -63.69
CA ASN A 16 -12.14 -75.85 -62.88
C ASN A 16 -11.76 -75.79 -61.40
N LYS A 17 -11.12 -76.84 -60.87
CA LYS A 17 -10.54 -76.82 -59.51
C LYS A 17 -9.44 -75.77 -59.38
N MET A 18 -8.55 -75.65 -60.37
CA MET A 18 -7.51 -74.61 -60.37
C MET A 18 -8.12 -73.20 -60.43
N VAL A 19 -9.14 -72.97 -61.25
CA VAL A 19 -9.85 -71.67 -61.31
C VAL A 19 -10.57 -71.37 -60.00
N ALA A 20 -11.19 -72.36 -59.37
CA ALA A 20 -11.84 -72.20 -58.07
C ALA A 20 -10.82 -71.88 -56.96
N PHE A 21 -9.65 -72.54 -56.97
CA PHE A 21 -8.55 -72.26 -56.07
C PHE A 21 -8.05 -70.82 -56.21
N ILE A 22 -7.77 -70.37 -57.44
CA ILE A 22 -7.32 -68.99 -57.72
C ILE A 22 -8.36 -67.98 -57.24
N LYS A 23 -9.66 -68.24 -57.47
CA LYS A 23 -10.75 -67.38 -56.98
C LYS A 23 -10.81 -67.35 -55.46
N GLN A 24 -10.67 -68.48 -54.80
CA GLN A 24 -10.69 -68.55 -53.34
C GLN A 24 -9.48 -67.83 -52.73
N GLU A 25 -8.28 -68.04 -53.28
CA GLU A 25 -7.06 -67.34 -52.85
C GLU A 25 -7.19 -65.81 -53.03
N ALA A 26 -7.75 -65.36 -54.16
CA ALA A 26 -8.02 -63.94 -54.38
C ALA A 26 -9.05 -63.36 -53.38
N LEU A 27 -10.09 -64.13 -53.03
CA LEU A 27 -11.09 -63.72 -52.04
C LEU A 27 -10.52 -63.66 -50.63
N GLU A 28 -9.70 -64.63 -50.23
CA GLU A 28 -9.01 -64.65 -48.93
C GLU A 28 -8.03 -63.48 -48.83
N LYS A 29 -7.24 -63.23 -49.88
CA LYS A 29 -6.34 -62.07 -49.93
C LYS A 29 -7.09 -60.73 -49.88
N SER A 30 -8.23 -60.63 -50.56
CA SER A 30 -9.09 -59.44 -50.48
C SER A 30 -9.65 -59.23 -49.07
N ARG A 31 -10.06 -60.31 -48.37
CA ARG A 31 -10.53 -60.23 -46.98
C ARG A 31 -9.39 -59.83 -46.04
N GLU A 32 -8.21 -60.40 -46.20
CA GLU A 32 -7.03 -60.03 -45.40
C GLU A 32 -6.70 -58.55 -45.54
N ILE A 33 -6.70 -58.00 -46.77
CA ILE A 33 -6.47 -56.58 -47.02
C ILE A 33 -7.53 -55.72 -46.32
N LYS A 34 -8.81 -56.12 -46.36
CA LYS A 34 -9.89 -55.37 -45.69
C LYS A 34 -9.73 -55.37 -44.18
N VAL A 35 -9.44 -56.53 -43.58
CA VAL A 35 -9.23 -56.64 -42.12
C VAL A 35 -8.04 -55.79 -41.70
N LYS A 36 -6.92 -55.84 -42.44
CA LYS A 36 -5.75 -54.98 -42.19
C LYS A 36 -6.07 -53.50 -42.32
N ALA A 37 -6.85 -53.11 -43.34
CA ALA A 37 -7.26 -51.72 -43.53
C ALA A 37 -8.13 -51.21 -42.37
N ASP A 38 -9.04 -52.03 -41.85
CA ASP A 38 -9.88 -51.68 -40.69
C ASP A 38 -9.05 -51.56 -39.41
N GLU A 39 -8.08 -52.46 -39.20
CA GLU A 39 -7.12 -52.39 -38.09
C GLU A 39 -6.26 -51.13 -38.16
N GLU A 40 -5.68 -50.83 -39.32
CA GLU A 40 -4.87 -49.62 -39.55
C GLU A 40 -5.71 -48.35 -39.37
N PHE A 41 -6.94 -48.32 -39.88
CA PHE A 41 -7.86 -47.20 -39.69
C PHE A 41 -8.15 -46.95 -38.21
N ALA A 42 -8.42 -48.00 -37.44
CA ALA A 42 -8.67 -47.88 -36.00
C ALA A 42 -7.43 -47.36 -35.26
N ILE A 43 -6.23 -47.83 -35.61
CA ILE A 43 -4.96 -47.40 -35.01
C ILE A 43 -4.68 -45.92 -35.34
N GLU A 44 -4.74 -45.51 -36.61
CA GLU A 44 -4.46 -44.13 -37.02
C GLU A 44 -5.50 -43.16 -36.47
N LYS A 45 -6.79 -43.53 -36.47
CA LYS A 45 -7.83 -42.72 -35.82
C LYS A 45 -7.54 -42.54 -34.32
N ALA A 46 -7.22 -43.60 -33.60
CA ALA A 46 -6.91 -43.52 -32.17
C ALA A 46 -5.67 -42.65 -31.90
N LYS A 47 -4.66 -42.76 -32.75
CA LYS A 47 -3.43 -41.95 -32.69
C LYS A 47 -3.71 -40.46 -32.90
N LEU A 48 -4.48 -40.10 -33.94
CA LEU A 48 -4.86 -38.71 -34.22
C LEU A 48 -5.69 -38.12 -33.08
N VAL A 49 -6.69 -38.85 -32.59
CA VAL A 49 -7.52 -38.40 -31.45
C VAL A 49 -6.66 -38.20 -30.20
N LYS A 50 -5.75 -39.12 -29.90
CA LYS A 50 -4.86 -39.01 -28.73
C LYS A 50 -3.92 -37.81 -28.84
N GLN A 51 -3.38 -37.54 -30.02
CA GLN A 51 -2.50 -36.39 -30.26
C GLN A 51 -3.26 -35.06 -30.04
N GLU A 52 -4.46 -34.93 -30.61
CA GLU A 52 -5.28 -33.72 -30.42
C GLU A 52 -5.76 -33.57 -28.98
N GLN A 53 -6.12 -34.67 -28.32
CA GLN A 53 -6.48 -34.65 -26.89
C GLN A 53 -5.31 -34.11 -26.04
N GLN A 54 -4.09 -34.56 -26.28
CA GLN A 54 -2.91 -34.06 -25.57
C GLN A 54 -2.66 -32.57 -25.81
N ALA A 55 -2.88 -32.08 -27.04
CA ALA A 55 -2.75 -30.66 -27.36
C ALA A 55 -3.82 -29.82 -26.64
N ILE A 56 -5.06 -30.30 -26.59
CA ILE A 56 -6.18 -29.67 -25.88
C ILE A 56 -5.88 -29.64 -24.37
N ASP A 57 -5.47 -30.75 -23.79
CA ASP A 57 -5.15 -30.86 -22.36
C ASP A 57 -4.04 -29.88 -21.96
N ALA A 58 -2.96 -29.79 -22.76
CA ALA A 58 -1.87 -28.84 -22.53
C ALA A 58 -2.34 -27.38 -22.61
N GLN A 59 -3.24 -27.05 -23.54
CA GLN A 59 -3.81 -25.71 -23.64
C GLN A 59 -4.71 -25.38 -22.43
N TYR A 60 -5.53 -26.34 -21.99
CA TYR A 60 -6.38 -26.18 -20.81
C TYR A 60 -5.57 -26.06 -19.53
N GLU A 61 -4.49 -26.82 -19.37
CA GLU A 61 -3.59 -26.70 -18.22
C GLU A 61 -3.00 -25.28 -18.14
N LYS A 62 -2.57 -24.71 -19.27
CA LYS A 62 -2.08 -23.32 -19.32
C LYS A 62 -3.16 -22.31 -18.95
N LYS A 63 -4.40 -22.49 -19.44
CA LYS A 63 -5.54 -21.62 -19.09
C LYS A 63 -5.88 -21.70 -17.61
N LEU A 64 -5.90 -22.91 -17.06
CA LEU A 64 -6.20 -23.17 -15.65
C LEU A 64 -5.15 -22.53 -14.74
N LYS A 65 -3.85 -22.74 -15.01
CA LYS A 65 -2.77 -22.06 -14.29
C LYS A 65 -2.87 -20.53 -14.38
N GLY A 66 -3.22 -20.01 -15.56
CA GLY A 66 -3.45 -18.57 -15.75
C GLY A 66 -4.59 -18.03 -14.88
N ALA A 67 -5.71 -18.75 -14.80
CA ALA A 67 -6.85 -18.40 -13.98
C ALA A 67 -6.53 -18.46 -12.48
N GLU A 68 -5.82 -19.50 -12.02
CA GLU A 68 -5.38 -19.62 -10.63
C GLU A 68 -4.47 -18.47 -10.20
N VAL A 69 -3.51 -18.11 -11.06
CA VAL A 69 -2.61 -16.98 -10.81
C VAL A 69 -3.42 -15.67 -10.78
N ALA A 70 -4.32 -15.46 -11.72
CA ALA A 70 -5.18 -14.28 -11.74
C ALA A 70 -6.05 -14.17 -10.47
N GLN A 71 -6.60 -15.29 -9.99
CA GLN A 71 -7.37 -15.33 -8.75
C GLN A 71 -6.51 -14.96 -7.52
N LYS A 72 -5.29 -15.51 -7.43
CA LYS A 72 -4.33 -15.17 -6.35
C LYS A 72 -3.96 -13.69 -6.38
N ILE A 73 -3.72 -13.12 -7.58
CA ILE A 73 -3.46 -11.69 -7.74
C ILE A 73 -4.67 -10.88 -7.27
N ALA A 74 -5.87 -11.21 -7.73
CA ALA A 74 -7.09 -10.50 -7.35
C ALA A 74 -7.32 -10.52 -5.83
N GLN A 75 -7.12 -11.67 -5.19
CA GLN A 75 -7.20 -11.80 -3.73
C GLN A 75 -6.15 -10.92 -3.03
N SER A 76 -4.89 -10.95 -3.48
CA SER A 76 -3.81 -10.12 -2.94
C SER A 76 -4.13 -8.62 -3.07
N THR A 77 -4.59 -8.19 -4.25
CA THR A 77 -5.01 -6.81 -4.51
C THR A 77 -6.16 -6.39 -3.59
N LEU A 78 -7.15 -7.25 -3.38
CA LEU A 78 -8.28 -6.96 -2.50
C LEU A 78 -7.85 -6.82 -1.04
N THR A 79 -6.99 -7.71 -0.55
CA THR A 79 -6.44 -7.65 0.80
C THR A 79 -5.62 -6.37 0.98
N ASN A 80 -4.75 -6.02 0.04
CA ASN A 80 -3.97 -4.78 0.12
C ASN A 80 -4.87 -3.53 0.06
N LYS A 81 -5.89 -3.51 -0.79
CA LYS A 81 -6.87 -2.41 -0.86
C LYS A 81 -7.60 -2.24 0.48
N SER A 82 -8.00 -3.34 1.11
CA SER A 82 -8.66 -3.32 2.42
C SER A 82 -7.71 -2.81 3.51
N ARG A 83 -6.45 -3.26 3.49
CA ARG A 83 -5.40 -2.77 4.40
C ARG A 83 -5.15 -1.27 4.25
N LEU A 84 -5.03 -0.77 3.01
CA LEU A 84 -4.86 0.66 2.74
C LEU A 84 -6.05 1.49 3.21
N LYS A 85 -7.28 1.01 2.99
CA LYS A 85 -8.49 1.66 3.52
C LYS A 85 -8.45 1.78 5.04
N LEU A 86 -8.07 0.72 5.75
CA LEU A 86 -7.94 0.75 7.20
C LEU A 86 -6.89 1.77 7.66
N LEU A 87 -5.71 1.78 7.04
CA LEU A 87 -4.66 2.75 7.35
C LEU A 87 -5.12 4.19 7.11
N HIS A 88 -5.84 4.42 6.02
CA HIS A 88 -6.34 5.75 5.70
C HIS A 88 -7.37 6.24 6.73
N ARG A 89 -8.29 5.37 7.17
CA ARG A 89 -9.25 5.70 8.23
C ARG A 89 -8.57 5.98 9.58
N ARG A 90 -7.52 5.23 9.92
CA ARG A 90 -6.73 5.50 11.13
C ARG A 90 -6.07 6.88 11.08
N GLU A 91 -5.53 7.27 9.94
CA GLU A 91 -4.93 8.60 9.75
C GLU A 91 -6.00 9.70 9.83
N GLU A 92 -7.16 9.51 9.20
CA GLU A 92 -8.29 10.43 9.27
C GLU A 92 -8.72 10.71 10.71
N HIS A 93 -8.86 9.68 11.55
CA HIS A 93 -9.17 9.85 12.97
C HIS A 93 -8.10 10.64 13.75
N LEU A 94 -6.81 10.48 13.40
CA LEU A 94 -5.74 11.27 14.01
C LEU A 94 -5.83 12.74 13.58
N GLN A 95 -6.08 12.99 12.30
CA GLN A 95 -6.24 14.35 11.77
C GLN A 95 -7.46 15.06 12.38
N ASP A 96 -8.57 14.35 12.56
CA ASP A 96 -9.76 14.86 13.25
C ASP A 96 -9.44 15.24 14.70
N LEU A 97 -8.71 14.38 15.43
CA LEU A 97 -8.29 14.65 16.80
C LEU A 97 -7.41 15.91 16.89
N PHE A 98 -6.44 16.05 15.99
CA PHE A 98 -5.57 17.23 15.94
C PHE A 98 -6.34 18.49 15.54
N SER A 99 -7.32 18.37 14.63
CA SER A 99 -8.22 19.47 14.27
C SER A 99 -9.08 19.95 15.46
N ILE A 100 -9.61 19.01 16.26
CA ILE A 100 -10.34 19.32 17.50
C ILE A 100 -9.42 19.98 18.53
N SER A 101 -8.18 19.50 18.63
CA SER A 101 -7.16 20.07 19.53
C SER A 101 -6.81 21.51 19.14
N ARG A 102 -6.55 21.78 17.85
CA ARG A 102 -6.36 23.14 17.32
C ARG A 102 -7.54 24.06 17.64
N SER A 103 -8.76 23.56 17.44
CA SER A 103 -9.99 24.29 17.76
C SER A 103 -10.13 24.59 19.27
N SER A 104 -9.68 23.67 20.12
CA SER A 104 -9.72 23.83 21.57
C SER A 104 -8.71 24.87 22.07
N ILE A 105 -7.54 24.97 21.43
CA ILE A 105 -6.53 25.98 21.77
C ILE A 105 -7.01 27.39 21.45
N LEU A 106 -7.84 27.58 20.42
CA LEU A 106 -8.48 28.87 20.16
C LEU A 106 -9.35 29.36 21.33
N ALA A 107 -9.88 28.45 22.16
CA ALA A 107 -10.64 28.83 23.35
C ALA A 107 -9.74 29.41 24.46
N LEU A 108 -8.47 28.98 24.55
CA LEU A 108 -7.50 29.53 25.51
C LEU A 108 -7.22 31.00 25.23
N ALA A 109 -7.10 31.37 23.95
CA ALA A 109 -6.86 32.75 23.53
C ALA A 109 -8.05 33.70 23.79
N LYS A 110 -9.21 33.19 24.20
CA LYS A 110 -10.38 34.00 24.58
C LYS A 110 -10.41 34.38 26.07
N ASP A 111 -9.64 33.69 26.91
CA ASP A 111 -9.55 33.96 28.34
C ASP A 111 -8.30 34.81 28.62
N ASP A 112 -8.48 36.13 28.67
CA ASP A 112 -7.39 37.09 28.82
C ASP A 112 -6.48 36.78 30.03
N GLY A 113 -7.05 36.36 31.16
CA GLY A 113 -6.29 36.11 32.38
C GLY A 113 -5.34 34.92 32.24
N ARG A 114 -5.86 33.78 31.78
CA ARG A 114 -5.03 32.59 31.51
C ARG A 114 -4.06 32.82 30.37
N TYR A 115 -4.47 33.59 29.36
CA TYR A 115 -3.65 33.86 28.19
C TYR A 115 -2.45 34.75 28.52
N ILE A 116 -2.59 35.75 29.40
CA ILE A 116 -1.47 36.57 29.89
C ILE A 116 -0.44 35.71 30.61
N GLN A 117 -0.87 34.85 31.55
CA GLN A 117 0.03 33.97 32.30
C GLN A 117 0.78 33.00 31.38
N PHE A 118 0.08 32.47 30.37
CA PHE A 118 0.68 31.63 29.35
C PHE A 118 1.74 32.38 28.53
N LEU A 119 1.40 33.58 28.04
CA LEU A 119 2.31 34.41 27.25
C LEU A 119 3.57 34.80 28.04
N GLU A 120 3.43 35.12 29.33
CA GLU A 120 4.58 35.41 30.20
C GLU A 120 5.59 34.24 30.19
N GLY A 121 5.12 33.02 30.46
CA GLY A 121 5.99 31.83 30.45
C GLY A 121 6.62 31.53 29.07
N VAL A 122 5.85 31.74 27.99
CA VAL A 122 6.31 31.56 26.61
C VAL A 122 7.38 32.58 26.21
N ILE A 123 7.22 33.84 26.64
CA ILE A 123 8.19 34.90 26.39
C ILE A 123 9.46 34.67 27.21
N VAL A 124 9.35 34.30 28.50
CA VAL A 124 10.51 33.94 29.33
C VAL A 124 11.29 32.79 28.71
N GLN A 125 10.59 31.72 28.26
CA GLN A 125 11.23 30.60 27.57
C GLN A 125 11.98 31.07 26.32
N GLY A 126 11.39 31.96 25.53
CA GLY A 126 12.02 32.53 24.34
C GLY A 126 13.26 33.37 24.65
N PHE A 127 13.20 34.21 25.68
CA PHE A 127 14.35 35.01 26.13
C PHE A 127 15.50 34.13 26.62
N LEU A 128 15.22 33.11 27.43
CA LEU A 128 16.23 32.14 27.89
C LEU A 128 16.83 31.30 26.77
N GLN A 129 16.12 31.13 25.65
CA GLN A 129 16.62 30.38 24.50
C GLN A 129 17.44 31.25 23.53
N LEU A 130 17.14 32.56 23.45
CA LEU A 130 17.91 33.52 22.65
C LEU A 130 19.17 34.01 23.40
N MET A 131 19.07 34.30 24.70
CA MET A 131 20.15 34.88 25.52
C MET A 131 20.81 36.12 24.88
N GLU A 132 20.00 36.99 24.27
CA GLU A 132 20.45 38.25 23.65
C GLU A 132 19.84 39.47 24.36
N SER A 133 20.59 40.58 24.39
CA SER A 133 20.15 41.82 25.05
C SER A 133 19.00 42.54 24.33
N ASN A 134 18.86 42.36 23.01
CA ASN A 134 17.83 43.03 22.20
C ASN A 134 16.99 41.98 21.48
N VAL A 135 15.67 42.00 21.70
CA VAL A 135 14.74 41.01 21.11
C VAL A 135 13.50 41.70 20.54
N THR A 136 13.09 41.34 19.33
CA THR A 136 11.83 41.80 18.74
C THR A 136 10.76 40.72 18.88
N LEU A 137 9.64 41.07 19.51
CA LEU A 137 8.48 40.20 19.70
C LEU A 137 7.45 40.46 18.59
N LEU A 138 7.22 39.45 17.76
CA LEU A 138 6.13 39.45 16.79
C LEU A 138 4.87 38.88 17.43
N SER A 139 3.79 39.67 17.40
CA SER A 139 2.47 39.30 17.92
C SER A 139 1.37 39.54 16.87
N ARG A 140 0.16 39.01 17.13
CA ARG A 140 -1.04 39.39 16.37
C ARG A 140 -1.43 40.82 16.72
N LYS A 141 -2.10 41.52 15.78
CA LYS A 141 -2.52 42.92 16.01
C LYS A 141 -3.44 43.08 17.21
N LYS A 142 -4.30 42.08 17.46
CA LYS A 142 -5.26 42.05 18.57
C LYS A 142 -4.60 41.86 19.94
N ASP A 143 -3.46 41.16 19.99
CA ASP A 143 -2.81 40.76 21.23
C ASP A 143 -1.71 41.73 21.67
N ALA A 144 -1.39 42.76 20.88
CA ALA A 144 -0.25 43.64 21.13
C ALA A 144 -0.26 44.28 22.54
N ARG A 145 -1.44 44.60 23.08
CA ARG A 145 -1.58 45.14 24.45
C ARG A 145 -1.28 44.09 25.52
N ILE A 146 -1.80 42.88 25.34
CA ILE A 146 -1.65 41.74 26.25
C ILE A 146 -0.19 41.26 26.25
N VAL A 147 0.41 41.14 25.07
CA VAL A 147 1.81 40.77 24.89
C VAL A 147 2.74 41.79 25.53
N LYS A 148 2.43 43.09 25.46
CA LYS A 148 3.23 44.12 26.14
C LYS A 148 3.24 43.93 27.66
N GLN A 149 2.06 43.74 28.25
CA GLN A 149 1.94 43.48 29.69
C GLN A 149 2.68 42.21 30.10
N ALA A 150 2.55 41.13 29.32
CA ALA A 150 3.26 39.88 29.56
C ALA A 150 4.79 40.00 29.37
N ALA A 151 5.24 40.81 28.41
CA ALA A 151 6.66 41.05 28.14
C ALA A 151 7.33 41.86 29.26
N ASP A 152 6.63 42.86 29.83
CA ASP A 152 7.12 43.61 30.99
C ASP A 152 7.33 42.71 32.22
N ALA A 153 6.42 41.76 32.46
CA ALA A 153 6.54 40.76 33.51
C ALA A 153 7.66 39.76 33.21
N ALA A 154 7.71 39.25 31.97
CA ALA A 154 8.72 38.31 31.52
C ALA A 154 10.15 38.87 31.56
N ALA A 155 10.35 40.17 31.28
CA ALA A 155 11.66 40.81 31.36
C ALA A 155 12.19 40.84 32.80
N LYS A 156 11.31 41.05 33.79
CA LYS A 156 11.68 40.98 35.21
C LYS A 156 12.06 39.55 35.60
N ALA A 157 11.23 38.57 35.24
CA ALA A 157 11.50 37.17 35.50
C ALA A 157 12.81 36.71 34.83
N TYR A 158 13.08 37.13 33.59
CA TYR A 158 14.33 36.82 32.89
C TYR A 158 15.57 37.42 33.59
N ASN A 159 15.47 38.64 34.12
CA ASN A 159 16.55 39.25 34.89
C ASN A 159 16.81 38.47 36.18
N GLU A 160 15.76 38.02 36.88
CA GLU A 160 15.90 37.18 38.07
C GLU A 160 16.57 35.82 37.77
N PHE A 161 16.27 35.20 36.62
CA PHE A 161 16.86 33.91 36.23
C PHE A 161 18.27 33.99 35.64
N SER A 162 18.54 34.99 34.79
CA SER A 162 19.79 35.07 34.01
C SER A 162 20.78 36.11 34.53
N GLY A 163 20.32 37.08 35.34
CA GLY A 163 21.10 38.25 35.75
C GLY A 163 21.38 39.26 34.62
N GLN A 164 20.72 39.14 33.47
CA GLN A 164 20.88 40.02 32.32
C GLN A 164 19.59 40.78 32.01
N GLU A 165 19.73 42.03 31.57
CA GLU A 165 18.59 42.84 31.10
C GLU A 165 18.33 42.62 29.61
N VAL A 166 17.05 42.59 29.23
CA VAL A 166 16.59 42.44 27.84
C VAL A 166 15.75 43.65 27.47
N GLN A 167 16.13 44.32 26.40
CA GLN A 167 15.32 45.31 25.71
C GLN A 167 14.47 44.60 24.67
N PHE A 168 13.16 44.88 24.68
CA PHE A 168 12.24 44.28 23.73
C PHE A 168 11.45 45.32 22.94
N GLU A 169 11.24 45.02 21.65
CA GLU A 169 10.39 45.79 20.76
C GLU A 169 9.21 44.92 20.30
N ILE A 170 8.02 45.50 20.14
CA ILE A 170 6.82 44.73 19.74
C ILE A 170 6.44 45.13 18.32
N GLU A 171 6.44 44.14 17.42
CA GLU A 171 5.99 44.27 16.04
C GLU A 171 4.72 43.43 15.82
N SER A 172 3.72 43.99 15.13
CA SER A 172 2.42 43.34 14.92
C SER A 172 2.30 42.76 13.50
N SER A 173 3.14 41.75 13.21
CA SER A 173 3.29 41.14 11.88
C SER A 173 2.64 39.75 11.75
N LEU A 174 2.20 39.11 12.84
CA LEU A 174 1.58 37.79 12.76
C LEU A 174 0.15 37.87 12.18
N SER A 175 -0.24 36.82 11.45
CA SER A 175 -1.59 36.67 10.91
C SER A 175 -2.62 36.56 12.04
N ASP A 176 -3.77 37.20 11.85
CA ASP A 176 -4.90 37.16 12.80
C ASP A 176 -5.65 35.81 12.78
N GLU A 177 -5.32 34.91 11.85
CA GLU A 177 -5.96 33.59 11.70
C GLU A 177 -5.43 32.53 12.67
N GLY A 178 -4.20 32.68 13.17
CA GLY A 178 -3.58 31.70 14.09
C GLY A 178 -4.19 31.75 15.49
N ALA A 179 -3.93 30.75 16.33
CA ALA A 179 -4.44 30.70 17.70
C ALA A 179 -3.77 31.70 18.65
N GLY A 180 -2.61 32.22 18.24
CA GLY A 180 -1.87 33.28 18.92
C GLY A 180 -0.52 32.82 19.44
N GLY A 181 0.03 33.59 20.39
CA GLY A 181 1.37 33.41 20.90
C GLY A 181 2.32 34.44 20.32
N VAL A 182 3.62 34.18 20.43
CA VAL A 182 4.67 35.12 20.02
C VAL A 182 5.75 34.42 19.22
N LYS A 183 6.29 35.15 18.24
CA LYS A 183 7.53 34.78 17.56
C LYS A 183 8.61 35.77 17.97
N LEU A 184 9.75 35.28 18.43
CA LEU A 184 10.86 36.12 18.86
C LEU A 184 11.90 36.18 17.75
N ILE A 185 12.40 37.38 17.47
CA ILE A 185 13.48 37.63 16.54
C ILE A 185 14.61 38.29 17.32
N ASN A 186 15.83 37.84 17.07
CA ASN A 186 17.00 38.40 17.73
C ASN A 186 17.37 39.80 17.18
N GLY A 187 18.24 40.55 17.86
CA GLY A 187 18.55 41.93 17.48
C GLY A 187 19.16 42.08 16.07
N SER A 188 19.84 41.03 15.58
CA SER A 188 20.40 40.98 14.23
C SER A 188 19.43 40.48 13.15
N ARG A 189 18.19 40.11 13.53
CA ARG A 189 17.15 39.52 12.68
C ARG A 189 17.56 38.25 11.92
N ARG A 190 18.52 37.49 12.47
CA ARG A 190 19.03 36.23 11.90
C ARG A 190 18.45 34.99 12.58
N ILE A 191 18.20 35.06 13.88
CA ILE A 191 17.66 33.95 14.68
C ILE A 191 16.20 34.26 14.98
N THR A 192 15.35 33.30 14.67
CA THR A 192 13.90 33.40 14.90
C THR A 192 13.44 32.18 15.70
N ILE A 193 12.71 32.42 16.79
CA ILE A 193 12.07 31.39 17.59
C ILE A 193 10.56 31.54 17.42
N ASP A 194 9.94 30.56 16.77
CA ASP A 194 8.49 30.49 16.70
C ASP A 194 7.94 29.79 17.94
N ASN A 195 7.37 30.57 18.87
CA ASN A 195 6.75 30.06 20.08
C ASN A 195 5.23 30.33 20.07
N THR A 196 4.64 30.35 18.87
CA THR A 196 3.19 30.42 18.70
C THR A 196 2.51 29.14 19.17
N LEU A 197 1.25 29.24 19.58
CA LEU A 197 0.46 28.10 20.02
C LEU A 197 0.34 27.02 18.94
N ASP A 198 0.24 27.42 17.68
CA ASP A 198 0.12 26.52 16.53
C ASP A 198 1.41 25.71 16.31
N GLU A 199 2.58 26.35 16.31
CA GLU A 199 3.86 25.63 16.15
C GLU A 199 4.18 24.76 17.37
N ARG A 200 3.84 25.21 18.59
CA ARG A 200 3.98 24.36 19.79
C ARG A 200 3.12 23.12 19.70
N LEU A 201 1.86 23.25 19.24
CA LEU A 201 1.00 22.10 19.04
C LEU A 201 1.59 21.19 17.97
N ARG A 202 1.99 21.72 16.81
CA ARG A 202 2.60 20.93 15.73
C ARG A 202 3.81 20.12 16.19
N LEU A 203 4.73 20.74 16.94
CA LEU A 203 5.89 20.05 17.51
C LEU A 203 5.48 18.95 18.51
N LEU A 204 4.39 19.17 19.27
CA LEU A 204 3.84 18.18 20.18
C LEU A 204 3.14 17.04 19.43
N GLU A 205 2.40 17.33 18.36
CA GLU A 205 1.74 16.36 17.49
C GLU A 205 2.77 15.35 16.98
N ASP A 206 3.90 15.82 16.43
CA ASP A 206 4.96 14.95 15.90
C ASP A 206 5.61 14.09 16.99
N ARG A 207 5.89 14.66 18.16
CA ARG A 207 6.55 13.95 19.27
C ARG A 207 5.64 12.94 19.94
N MET A 208 4.36 13.28 20.12
CA MET A 208 3.39 12.46 20.84
C MET A 208 2.66 11.48 19.93
N LEU A 209 2.79 11.61 18.60
CA LEU A 209 2.15 10.71 17.64
C LEU A 209 2.34 9.21 17.96
N PRO A 210 3.53 8.72 18.37
CA PRO A 210 3.72 7.32 18.70
C PRO A 210 2.90 6.87 19.92
N GLU A 211 2.83 7.71 20.96
CA GLU A 211 2.06 7.43 22.18
C GLU A 211 0.56 7.49 21.89
N ILE A 212 0.09 8.51 21.18
CA ILE A 212 -1.32 8.64 20.76
C ILE A 212 -1.75 7.42 19.93
N ARG A 213 -0.90 6.95 19.02
CA ARG A 213 -1.19 5.74 18.22
C ARG A 213 -1.28 4.49 19.09
N LYS A 214 -0.41 4.36 20.09
CA LYS A 214 -0.43 3.23 21.03
C LYS A 214 -1.69 3.23 21.88
N ASP A 215 -2.12 4.40 22.36
CA ASP A 215 -3.31 4.52 23.20
C ASP A 215 -4.61 4.30 22.40
N LEU A 216 -4.70 4.82 21.18
CA LEU A 216 -5.90 4.68 20.33
C LEU A 216 -6.02 3.31 19.66
N PHE A 217 -4.91 2.73 19.20
CA PHE A 217 -4.92 1.52 18.36
C PHE A 217 -4.28 0.30 19.02
N GLY A 218 -3.78 0.44 20.26
CA GLY A 218 -3.11 -0.62 21.01
C GLY A 218 -1.61 -0.72 20.74
N ALA A 219 -0.92 -1.41 21.64
CA ALA A 219 0.50 -1.70 21.50
C ALA A 219 0.74 -2.76 20.42
N ASN A 220 1.89 -2.65 19.74
CA ASN A 220 2.31 -3.67 18.79
C ASN A 220 2.83 -4.91 19.56
N GLU A 221 2.08 -6.01 19.50
CA GLU A 221 2.44 -7.29 20.13
C GLU A 221 3.81 -7.84 19.68
N ASN A 222 4.25 -7.49 18.46
CA ASN A 222 5.54 -7.92 17.92
C ASN A 222 6.73 -7.08 18.40
N ARG A 223 6.49 -5.92 19.04
CA ARG A 223 7.57 -5.06 19.54
C ARG A 223 8.09 -5.60 20.88
N LYS A 224 9.26 -6.24 20.85
CA LYS A 224 9.91 -6.83 22.05
C LYS A 224 10.87 -5.88 22.76
N PHE A 225 11.43 -4.90 22.05
CA PHE A 225 12.43 -3.97 22.58
C PHE A 225 11.93 -2.53 22.49
N TYR A 226 12.14 -1.77 23.57
CA TYR A 226 11.70 -0.37 23.72
C TYR A 226 12.85 0.63 23.87
N THR A 227 14.07 0.11 23.95
CA THR A 227 15.35 0.83 23.84
C THR A 227 15.53 1.47 22.48
#